data_AF-A0A6N2NEJ3-F1
#
_entry.id   AF-A0A6N2NEJ3-F1
#
_cell.length_a   1.000
_cell.length_b   1.000
_cell.length_c   1.000
_cell.angle_alpha   90.00
_cell.angle_beta   90.00
_cell.angle_gamma   90.00
#
_symmetry.space_group_name_H-M   'P 1'
#
loop_
_entity.id
_entity.type
_entity.pdbx_description
1 polymer ?
#
loop_
_entity_poly.entity_id
_entity_poly.type
_entity_poly.pdbx_seq_one_letter_code
_entity_poly.pdbx_strand_id
1 'polypeptide(L)'
;MANTKKVQDKVAIVTGGASGFGEATVLAFAENGARGVVIADIQDEKGQKLAESIGTNRSTYIHCDVTDENQVKSLVDSTVQLYGQLDVIFCNAGVMSFGQQTVLDFDLGLLRQTVRSKRSWCSSMPEARGACDGGRRCKGKHHMHGKRRCESCREHADGLYHV
;
A
#
# COMPACT_ATOMS: atom_id res chain seq x y z
N MET A 1 -25.29 -12.15 -6.84
CA MET A 1 -24.51 -11.78 -5.65
C MET A 1 -23.23 -11.12 -6.14
N ALA A 2 -22.94 -9.89 -5.71
CA ALA A 2 -21.72 -9.19 -6.12
C ALA A 2 -20.49 -9.97 -5.63
N ASN A 3 -19.48 -10.12 -6.48
CA ASN A 3 -18.23 -10.80 -6.14
C ASN A 3 -17.52 -10.02 -5.01
N THR A 4 -17.73 -10.44 -3.76
CA THR A 4 -17.30 -9.73 -2.54
C THR A 4 -15.80 -9.82 -2.28
N LYS A 5 -15.08 -10.67 -3.02
CA LYS A 5 -13.65 -10.95 -2.81
C LYS A 5 -12.71 -10.12 -3.69
N LYS A 6 -12.96 -8.80 -3.82
CA LYS A 6 -12.16 -7.92 -4.68
C LYS A 6 -10.67 -7.81 -4.27
N VAL A 7 -10.38 -8.05 -2.99
CA VAL A 7 -9.03 -7.96 -2.41
C VAL A 7 -8.39 -9.33 -2.15
N GLN A 8 -9.02 -10.42 -2.60
CA GLN A 8 -8.48 -11.75 -2.40
C GLN A 8 -7.11 -11.91 -3.08
N ASP A 9 -6.16 -12.46 -2.34
CA ASP A 9 -4.76 -12.68 -2.75
C ASP A 9 -3.99 -11.39 -3.10
N LYS A 10 -4.51 -10.24 -2.65
CA LYS A 10 -3.90 -8.91 -2.84
C LYS A 10 -3.10 -8.48 -1.63
N VAL A 11 -2.08 -7.68 -1.90
CA VAL A 11 -1.30 -6.97 -0.88
C VAL A 11 -1.75 -5.52 -0.86
N ALA A 12 -2.13 -5.04 0.32
CA ALA A 12 -2.67 -3.70 0.48
C ALA A 12 -1.88 -2.90 1.51
N ILE A 13 -1.66 -1.61 1.23
CA ILE A 13 -1.25 -0.62 2.23
C ILE A 13 -2.47 0.18 2.65
N VAL A 14 -2.68 0.34 3.95
CA VAL A 14 -3.71 1.21 4.52
C VAL A 14 -3.01 2.27 5.38
N THR A 15 -3.05 3.54 4.94
CA THR A 15 -2.53 4.66 5.76
C THR A 15 -3.59 5.24 6.68
N GLY A 16 -3.16 5.70 7.85
CA GLY A 16 -4.10 6.00 8.94
C GLY A 16 -4.81 4.72 9.42
N GLY A 17 -4.15 3.57 9.26
CA GLY A 17 -4.74 2.25 9.40
C GLY A 17 -4.94 1.81 10.85
N ALA A 18 -4.41 2.53 11.83
CA ALA A 18 -4.46 2.12 13.24
C ALA A 18 -5.71 2.61 13.98
N SER A 19 -6.63 3.33 13.31
CA SER A 19 -7.87 3.81 13.94
C SER A 19 -9.00 4.11 12.95
N GLY A 20 -10.23 4.18 13.47
CA GLY A 20 -11.41 4.68 12.76
C GLY A 20 -11.70 3.92 11.46
N PHE A 21 -11.88 4.65 10.36
CA PHE A 21 -12.13 4.03 9.04
C PHE A 21 -10.93 3.23 8.51
N GLY A 22 -9.70 3.63 8.86
CA GLY A 22 -8.51 2.91 8.45
C GLY A 22 -8.45 1.53 9.08
N GLU A 23 -8.67 1.46 10.40
CA GLU A 23 -8.75 0.20 11.16
C GLU A 23 -9.86 -0.71 10.62
N ALA A 24 -11.07 -0.18 10.41
CA ALA A 24 -12.17 -0.93 9.82
C ALA A 24 -11.83 -1.47 8.42
N THR A 25 -11.07 -0.72 7.62
CA THR A 25 -10.61 -1.14 6.29
C THR A 25 -9.56 -2.25 6.38
N VAL A 26 -8.60 -2.13 7.32
CA VAL A 26 -7.60 -3.17 7.57
C VAL A 26 -8.28 -4.50 7.92
N LEU A 27 -9.22 -4.46 8.86
CA LEU A 27 -9.98 -5.64 9.28
C LEU A 27 -10.78 -6.22 8.11
N ALA A 28 -11.51 -5.38 7.37
CA ALA A 28 -12.28 -5.82 6.20
C ALA A 28 -11.37 -6.45 5.13
N PHE A 29 -10.17 -5.92 4.89
CA PHE A 29 -9.25 -6.49 3.90
C PHE A 29 -8.71 -7.85 4.36
N ALA A 30 -8.36 -7.99 5.64
CA ALA A 30 -7.95 -9.27 6.21
C ALA A 30 -9.07 -10.33 6.11
N GLU A 31 -10.30 -9.96 6.46
CA GLU A 31 -11.49 -10.83 6.37
C GLU A 31 -11.82 -11.23 4.92
N ASN A 32 -11.64 -10.32 3.96
CA ASN A 32 -11.92 -10.57 2.55
C ASN A 32 -10.79 -11.29 1.79
N GLY A 33 -9.81 -11.83 2.52
CA GLY A 33 -8.80 -12.73 1.96
C GLY A 33 -7.60 -12.02 1.34
N ALA A 34 -7.30 -10.78 1.75
CA ALA A 34 -6.02 -10.16 1.40
C ALA A 34 -4.86 -11.08 1.85
N ARG A 35 -3.85 -11.17 0.98
CA ARG A 35 -2.62 -11.93 1.21
C ARG A 35 -1.77 -11.26 2.29
N GLY A 36 -1.73 -9.94 2.29
CA GLY A 36 -1.01 -9.12 3.25
C GLY A 36 -1.65 -7.74 3.38
N VAL A 37 -1.78 -7.24 4.60
CA VAL A 37 -2.23 -5.88 4.87
C VAL A 37 -1.17 -5.14 5.68
N VAL A 38 -0.58 -4.11 5.08
CA VAL A 38 0.35 -3.22 5.75
C VAL A 38 -0.42 -2.07 6.38
N ILE A 39 -0.30 -1.97 7.70
CA ILE A 39 -0.92 -0.93 8.53
C ILE A 39 0.12 0.18 8.66
N ALA A 40 -0.10 1.30 7.98
CA ALA A 40 0.76 2.46 8.02
C ALA A 40 0.12 3.56 8.85
N ASP A 41 0.74 3.93 9.97
CA ASP A 41 0.21 4.94 10.88
C ASP A 41 1.36 5.53 11.71
N ILE A 42 1.11 6.65 12.40
CA ILE A 42 2.03 7.23 13.39
C ILE A 42 1.75 6.74 14.81
N GLN A 43 0.62 6.06 15.04
CA GLN A 43 0.23 5.52 16.35
C GLN A 43 0.80 4.11 16.57
N ASP A 44 2.09 4.01 16.89
CA ASP A 44 2.85 2.76 16.98
C ASP A 44 2.16 1.66 17.79
N GLU A 45 1.77 1.98 19.02
CA GLU A 45 1.18 1.01 19.96
C GLU A 45 -0.15 0.45 19.47
N LYS A 46 -0.99 1.29 18.83
CA LYS A 46 -2.29 0.85 18.30
C LYS A 46 -2.10 0.01 17.04
N GLY A 47 -1.20 0.44 16.15
CA GLY A 47 -0.90 -0.27 14.91
C GLY A 47 -0.31 -1.65 15.15
N GLN A 48 0.62 -1.77 16.10
CA GLN A 48 1.22 -3.04 16.50
C GLN A 48 0.16 -4.00 17.08
N LYS A 49 -0.65 -3.53 18.03
CA LYS A 49 -1.74 -4.34 18.60
C LYS A 49 -2.74 -4.82 17.55
N LEU A 50 -3.10 -3.95 16.60
CA LEU A 50 -3.99 -4.31 15.51
C LEU A 50 -3.36 -5.41 14.62
N ALA A 51 -2.09 -5.27 14.26
CA ALA A 51 -1.38 -6.28 13.47
C ALA A 51 -1.31 -7.64 14.19
N GLU A 52 -1.02 -7.61 15.49
CA GLU A 52 -1.02 -8.81 16.33
C GLU A 52 -2.40 -9.48 16.38
N SER A 53 -3.47 -8.69 16.51
CA SER A 53 -4.84 -9.21 16.60
C SER A 53 -5.31 -9.91 15.33
N ILE A 54 -4.81 -9.48 14.16
CA ILE A 54 -5.12 -10.07 12.86
C ILE A 54 -4.23 -11.29 12.57
N GLY A 55 -3.00 -11.27 13.11
CA GLY A 55 -1.95 -12.25 12.85
C GLY A 55 -0.80 -11.63 12.05
N THR A 56 0.41 -11.78 12.59
CA THR A 56 1.66 -11.24 12.02
C THR A 56 2.05 -11.85 10.67
N ASN A 57 1.46 -13.00 10.31
CA ASN A 57 1.62 -13.61 9.00
C ASN A 57 0.76 -12.96 7.90
N ARG A 58 -0.31 -12.24 8.28
CA ARG A 58 -1.27 -11.64 7.33
C ARG A 58 -1.28 -10.12 7.40
N SER A 59 -0.69 -9.53 8.43
CA SER A 59 -0.59 -8.09 8.58
C SER A 59 0.74 -7.67 9.16
N THR A 60 1.17 -6.47 8.85
CA THR A 60 2.41 -5.88 9.36
C THR A 60 2.19 -4.41 9.63
N TYR A 61 2.62 -3.94 10.79
CA TYR A 61 2.63 -2.53 11.11
C TYR A 61 3.95 -1.88 10.67
N ILE A 62 3.85 -0.70 10.05
CA ILE A 62 5.01 0.14 9.70
C ILE A 62 4.70 1.58 10.11
N HIS A 63 5.57 2.18 10.91
CA HIS A 63 5.47 3.59 11.25
C HIS A 63 5.62 4.43 9.98
N CYS A 64 4.66 5.32 9.71
CA CYS A 64 4.72 6.21 8.55
C CYS A 64 3.95 7.51 8.79
N ASP A 65 4.67 8.63 8.82
CA ASP A 65 4.11 9.95 8.61
C ASP A 65 3.94 10.22 7.12
N VAL A 66 2.69 10.27 6.64
CA VAL A 66 2.38 10.52 5.22
C VAL A 66 2.78 11.93 4.73
N THR A 67 3.12 12.85 5.64
CA THR A 67 3.62 14.18 5.29
C THR A 67 5.12 14.19 4.95
N ASP A 68 5.84 13.10 5.24
CA ASP A 68 7.24 12.87 4.90
C ASP A 68 7.35 11.96 3.67
N GLU A 69 7.88 12.51 2.57
CA GLU A 69 8.01 11.79 1.29
C GLU A 69 8.96 10.58 1.40
N ASN A 70 9.98 10.65 2.25
CA ASN A 70 10.94 9.55 2.40
C ASN A 70 10.33 8.36 3.15
N GLN A 71 9.46 8.64 4.12
CA GLN A 71 8.75 7.59 4.86
C GLN A 71 7.73 6.88 3.96
N VAL A 72 6.99 7.62 3.14
CA VAL A 72 6.05 7.01 2.17
C VAL A 72 6.80 6.15 1.14
N LYS A 73 7.96 6.62 0.65
CA LYS A 73 8.79 5.81 -0.24
C LYS A 73 9.26 4.53 0.45
N SER A 74 9.81 4.65 1.66
CA SER A 74 10.31 3.52 2.45
C SER A 74 9.21 2.52 2.79
N LEU A 75 7.99 2.99 3.04
CA LEU A 75 6.80 2.17 3.26
C LEU A 75 6.47 1.30 2.03
N VAL A 76 6.47 1.90 0.84
CA VAL A 76 6.24 1.16 -0.41
C VAL A 76 7.34 0.14 -0.64
N ASP A 77 8.61 0.54 -0.53
CA ASP A 77 9.76 -0.34 -0.72
C ASP A 77 9.72 -1.52 0.27
N SER A 78 9.46 -1.26 1.55
CA SER A 78 9.35 -2.30 2.60
C SER A 78 8.20 -3.26 2.31
N THR A 79 7.05 -2.74 1.85
CA THR A 79 5.89 -3.58 1.49
C THR A 79 6.24 -4.54 0.36
N VAL A 80 6.95 -4.05 -0.66
CA VAL A 80 7.39 -4.88 -1.79
C VAL A 80 8.44 -5.89 -1.36
N GLN A 81 9.37 -5.53 -0.48
CA GLN A 81 10.36 -6.47 0.06
C GLN A 81 9.70 -7.57 0.89
N LEU A 82 8.72 -7.23 1.73
CA LEU A 82 8.04 -8.18 2.61
C LEU A 82 7.10 -9.13 1.86
N TYR A 83 6.34 -8.60 0.90
CA TYR A 83 5.27 -9.35 0.25
C TYR A 83 5.49 -9.62 -1.24
N GLY A 84 6.58 -9.14 -1.82
CA GLY A 84 6.93 -9.30 -3.24
C GLY A 84 6.08 -8.49 -4.23
N GLN A 85 5.01 -7.85 -3.76
CA GLN A 85 4.12 -7.04 -4.60
C GLN A 85 3.36 -6.02 -3.76
N LEU A 86 2.80 -5.01 -4.43
CA LEU A 86 1.79 -4.11 -3.88
C LEU A 86 0.63 -4.05 -4.88
N ASP A 87 -0.62 -4.16 -4.46
CA ASP A 87 -1.78 -4.12 -5.35
C ASP A 87 -2.73 -2.97 -5.08
N VAL A 88 -2.90 -2.63 -3.80
CA VAL A 88 -3.90 -1.69 -3.32
C VAL A 88 -3.23 -0.71 -2.37
N ILE A 89 -3.51 0.57 -2.56
CA ILE A 89 -3.18 1.61 -1.60
C ILE A 89 -4.48 2.30 -1.20
N PHE A 90 -4.73 2.36 0.11
CA PHE A 90 -5.84 3.12 0.69
C PHE A 90 -5.27 4.33 1.45
N CYS A 91 -5.35 5.51 0.82
CA CYS A 91 -4.89 6.79 1.35
C CYS A 91 -5.93 7.40 2.31
N ASN A 92 -6.09 6.83 3.50
CA ASN A 92 -7.06 7.32 4.49
C ASN A 92 -6.46 8.29 5.51
N ALA A 93 -5.14 8.39 5.62
CA ALA A 93 -4.50 9.38 6.48
C ALA A 93 -4.79 10.82 6.02
N GLY A 94 -5.51 11.56 6.85
CA GLY A 94 -5.83 12.97 6.63
C GLY A 94 -6.14 13.68 7.94
N VAL A 95 -5.77 14.97 8.01
CA VAL A 95 -6.14 15.84 9.13
C VAL A 95 -7.40 16.60 8.72
N MET A 96 -8.47 16.46 9.50
CA MET A 96 -9.71 17.20 9.28
C MET A 96 -9.77 18.41 10.21
N SER A 97 -10.07 19.60 9.66
CA SER A 97 -10.46 20.76 10.47
C SER A 97 -11.93 20.63 10.83
N PHE A 98 -12.26 20.69 12.12
CA PHE A 98 -13.65 20.61 12.59
C PHE A 98 -14.29 22.00 12.85
N GLY A 99 -13.69 23.08 12.33
CA GLY A 99 -14.23 24.44 12.42
C GLY A 99 -14.90 24.93 11.12
N GLN A 100 -15.81 25.91 11.22
CA GLN A 100 -16.23 26.69 10.05
C GLN A 100 -15.01 27.45 9.51
N GLN A 101 -14.39 26.95 8.44
CA GLN A 101 -13.34 27.65 7.73
C GLN A 101 -13.91 28.25 6.45
N THR A 102 -13.91 29.58 6.37
CA THR A 102 -14.16 30.29 5.11
C THR A 102 -12.86 30.30 4.30
N VAL A 103 -12.93 30.65 3.01
CA VAL A 103 -11.71 30.85 2.19
C VAL A 103 -10.80 31.93 2.78
N LEU A 104 -11.37 32.90 3.50
CA LEU A 104 -10.65 34.04 4.06
C LEU A 104 -9.99 33.71 5.42
N ASP A 105 -10.56 32.77 6.18
CA ASP A 105 -10.11 32.40 7.53
C ASP A 105 -9.50 31.00 7.60
N PHE A 106 -9.07 30.47 6.45
CA PHE A 106 -8.56 29.11 6.36
C PHE A 106 -7.16 29.02 7.00
N ASP A 107 -6.97 28.00 7.84
CA ASP A 107 -5.65 27.72 8.42
C ASP A 107 -4.70 27.22 7.31
N LEU A 108 -3.80 28.11 6.88
CA LEU A 108 -2.82 27.80 5.85
C LEU A 108 -1.79 26.74 6.27
N GLY A 109 -1.55 26.58 7.58
CA GLY A 109 -0.71 25.52 8.12
C GLY A 109 -1.36 24.16 7.90
N LEU A 110 -2.64 24.05 8.26
CA LEU A 110 -3.44 22.84 8.03
C LEU A 110 -3.65 22.55 6.54
N LEU A 111 -3.84 23.59 5.73
CA LEU A 111 -3.87 23.47 4.26
C LEU A 111 -2.57 22.89 3.73
N ARG A 112 -1.43 23.46 4.14
CA ARG A 112 -0.10 23.00 3.71
C ARG A 112 0.14 21.56 4.10
N GLN A 113 -0.25 21.15 5.30
CA GLN A 113 -0.10 19.78 5.76
C GLN A 113 -0.93 18.80 4.90
N THR A 114 -2.17 19.16 4.58
CA THR A 114 -3.05 18.37 3.69
C THR A 114 -2.48 18.25 2.27
N VAL A 115 -1.98 19.36 1.72
CA VAL A 115 -1.36 19.37 0.39
C VAL A 115 -0.07 18.54 0.37
N ARG A 116 0.75 18.59 1.44
CA ARG A 116 1.97 17.80 1.57
C ARG A 116 1.70 16.30 1.58
N SER A 117 0.72 15.84 2.36
CA SER A 117 0.32 14.43 2.38
C SER A 117 -0.03 13.92 0.97
N LYS A 118 -0.80 14.70 0.20
CA LYS A 118 -1.16 14.34 -1.19
C LYS A 118 0.03 14.38 -2.14
N ARG A 119 0.95 15.33 -1.96
CA ARG A 119 2.18 15.45 -2.76
C ARG A 119 3.09 14.25 -2.56
N SER A 120 3.34 13.89 -1.30
CA SER A 120 4.15 12.73 -0.91
C SER A 120 3.72 11.44 -1.61
N TRP A 121 2.40 11.21 -1.64
CA TRP A 121 1.82 10.09 -2.39
C TRP A 121 2.05 10.19 -3.90
N CYS A 122 1.79 11.35 -4.51
CA CYS A 122 2.00 11.53 -5.94
C CYS A 122 3.45 11.26 -6.35
N SER A 123 4.42 11.68 -5.52
CA SER A 123 5.84 11.41 -5.74
C SER A 123 6.17 9.92 -5.73
N SER A 124 5.49 9.12 -4.90
CA SER A 124 5.75 7.68 -4.71
C SER A 124 4.91 6.76 -5.62
N MET A 125 4.02 7.33 -6.44
CA MET A 125 3.15 6.57 -7.35
C MET A 125 3.91 5.80 -8.45
N PRO A 126 5.01 6.30 -9.05
CA PRO A 126 5.79 5.54 -10.01
C PRO A 126 6.33 4.23 -9.42
N GLU A 127 6.84 4.27 -8.19
CA GLU A 127 7.34 3.11 -7.45
C GLU A 127 6.22 2.12 -7.15
N ALA A 128 5.09 2.62 -6.63
CA ALA A 128 3.91 1.79 -6.36
C ALA A 128 3.35 1.14 -7.65
N ARG A 129 3.38 1.86 -8.78
CA ARG A 129 2.96 1.31 -10.09
C ARG A 129 3.94 0.25 -10.59
N GLY A 130 5.25 0.48 -10.47
CA GLY A 130 6.27 -0.54 -10.78
C GLY A 130 6.09 -1.81 -9.94
N ALA A 131 5.79 -1.63 -8.65
CA ALA A 131 5.50 -2.71 -7.71
C ALA A 131 4.22 -3.50 -8.04
N CYS A 132 3.20 -2.84 -8.59
CA CYS A 132 1.96 -3.48 -9.06
C CYS A 132 2.18 -4.38 -10.29
N ASP A 133 3.10 -3.98 -11.18
CA ASP A 133 3.35 -4.62 -12.48
C ASP A 133 4.36 -5.77 -12.40
N GLY A 134 5.28 -5.74 -11.43
CA GLY A 134 6.33 -6.74 -11.22
C GLY A 134 5.84 -8.18 -10.95
N GLY A 135 4.56 -8.36 -10.61
CA GLY A 135 3.95 -9.69 -10.38
C GLY A 135 2.87 -10.11 -11.37
N ARG A 136 2.49 -9.27 -12.35
CA ARG A 136 1.25 -9.47 -13.14
C ARG A 136 1.40 -9.58 -14.65
N ARG A 137 2.59 -9.38 -15.23
CA ARG A 137 2.74 -9.46 -16.70
C ARG A 137 3.23 -10.83 -17.18
N CYS A 138 2.38 -11.84 -17.00
CA CYS A 138 2.33 -13.03 -17.87
C CYS A 138 0.95 -13.70 -17.78
N LYS A 139 -0.11 -13.01 -18.20
CA LYS A 139 -1.37 -13.68 -18.59
C LYS A 139 -1.82 -13.21 -19.96
N GLY A 140 -1.54 -14.08 -20.94
CA GLY A 140 -2.20 -14.22 -22.23
C GLY A 140 -2.71 -12.96 -22.92
N LYS A 141 -1.90 -12.39 -23.81
CA LYS A 141 -2.42 -11.86 -25.08
C LYS A 141 -1.59 -12.46 -26.21
N HIS A 142 -2.16 -13.46 -26.86
CA HIS A 142 -1.72 -13.94 -28.16
C HIS A 142 -2.02 -12.84 -29.20
N HIS A 143 -0.98 -12.16 -29.65
CA HIS A 143 -0.88 -11.75 -31.04
C HIS A 143 0.57 -11.97 -31.49
N MET A 144 0.72 -13.00 -32.32
CA MET A 144 1.91 -13.24 -33.13
C MET A 144 2.05 -12.11 -34.15
N HIS A 145 3.13 -11.34 -34.05
CA HIS A 145 4.04 -10.99 -35.14
C HIS A 145 5.34 -10.45 -34.52
N GLY A 146 6.41 -11.25 -34.54
CA GLY A 146 7.80 -10.78 -34.40
C GLY A 146 8.37 -10.58 -32.97
N LYS A 147 9.01 -11.63 -32.44
CA LYS A 147 10.17 -11.64 -31.51
C LYS A 147 10.17 -10.69 -30.28
N ARG A 148 9.95 -11.25 -29.07
CA ARG A 148 10.97 -11.42 -27.99
C ARG A 148 10.34 -12.00 -26.70
N ARG A 149 10.95 -13.05 -26.14
CA ARG A 149 10.72 -13.51 -24.75
C ARG A 149 11.34 -12.49 -23.80
N CYS A 150 10.70 -12.27 -22.66
CA CYS A 150 11.26 -11.47 -21.56
C CYS A 150 12.41 -12.25 -20.89
N GLU A 151 13.57 -11.62 -20.75
CA GLU A 151 14.77 -12.19 -20.10
C GLU A 151 14.57 -12.47 -18.60
N SER A 152 13.67 -11.75 -17.92
CA SER A 152 13.41 -11.92 -16.48
C SER A 152 12.84 -13.31 -16.12
N CYS A 153 12.17 -14.00 -17.03
CA CYS A 153 11.68 -15.37 -16.78
C CYS A 153 12.77 -16.45 -16.94
N ARG A 154 13.96 -16.11 -17.44
CA ARG A 154 15.06 -17.08 -17.60
C ARG A 154 15.87 -17.24 -16.32
N GLU A 155 16.06 -16.16 -15.56
CA GLU A 155 17.02 -16.17 -14.43
C GLU A 155 16.48 -16.82 -13.15
N HIS A 156 15.16 -17.00 -13.01
CA HIS A 156 14.58 -17.61 -11.81
C HIS A 156 14.43 -19.14 -11.85
N ALA A 157 14.74 -19.80 -12.98
CA ALA A 157 14.68 -21.25 -13.10
C ALA A 157 16.03 -21.95 -12.86
N ASP A 158 17.15 -21.22 -12.94
CA ASP A 158 18.51 -21.82 -12.96
C ASP A 158 19.30 -21.59 -11.65
N GLY A 159 18.66 -21.09 -10.57
CA GLY A 159 19.33 -20.71 -9.32
C GLY A 159 19.22 -21.68 -8.14
N LEU A 160 18.53 -22.81 -8.29
CA LEU A 160 18.62 -23.93 -7.34
C LEU A 160 19.61 -24.94 -7.91
N TYR A 161 20.57 -25.37 -7.09
CA TYR A 161 21.78 -26.16 -7.40
C TYR A 161 23.00 -25.33 -7.85
N HIS A 162 23.69 -24.73 -6.88
CA HIS A 162 25.13 -24.96 -6.58
C HIS A 162 25.66 -23.89 -5.60
N VAL A 163 25.78 -24.25 -4.31
CA VAL A 163 27.04 -24.26 -3.52
C VAL A 163 26.88 -25.34 -2.45
#